data_AF-A0A9P4DTA0-F1
#
_entry.id   AF-A0A9P4DTA0-F1
#
_cell.length_a   1.000
_cell.length_b   1.000
_cell.length_c   1.000
_cell.angle_alpha   90.00
_cell.angle_beta   90.00
_cell.angle_gamma   90.00
#
_symmetry.space_group_name_H-M   'P 1'
#
loop_
_entity.id
_entity.type
_entity.pdbx_description
1 polymer ?
#
loop_
_entity_poly.entity_id
_entity_poly.type
_entity_poly.pdbx_seq_one_letter_code
_entity_poly.pdbx_strand_id
1 'polypeptide(L)'
;MKKIYLLYIVLISLATTSLIGCSDWTESEAKTFPESIVSDEYYAALRAYKQTDHQVAFGWFGGWSGEGAYMKSSLAGIPDSVDIVSIWGNWSNITEAQKKDLEFCQQVKGTRFTMCFIIRSVGDQITPQNIRENWENMGFSSEKEAVNDFWGWPSDESNKEAIEASIRKYASAIADT
;
A
#
# COMPACT_ATOMS: atom_id res chain seq x y z
N MET A 1 8.32 48.62 51.44
CA MET A 1 7.53 49.17 50.32
C MET A 1 7.80 48.46 48.98
N LYS A 2 9.04 48.41 48.44
CA LYS A 2 9.35 47.75 47.14
C LYS A 2 8.91 46.26 47.01
N LYS A 3 9.00 45.46 48.07
CA LYS A 3 8.58 44.04 48.06
C LYS A 3 7.07 43.83 47.95
N ILE A 4 6.27 44.77 48.47
CA ILE A 4 4.80 44.74 48.38
C ILE A 4 4.35 45.03 46.95
N TYR A 5 5.01 45.97 46.27
CA TYR A 5 4.74 46.23 44.83
C TYR A 5 5.10 45.04 43.95
N LEU A 6 6.20 44.33 44.25
CA LEU A 6 6.55 43.08 43.53
C LEU A 6 5.47 42.01 43.72
N LEU A 7 4.92 41.88 44.93
CA LEU A 7 3.86 40.93 45.22
C LEU A 7 2.58 41.25 44.42
N TYR A 8 2.22 42.53 44.32
CA TYR A 8 1.08 42.96 43.50
C TYR A 8 1.30 42.72 42.01
N ILE A 9 2.51 42.97 41.49
CA ILE A 9 2.83 42.70 40.08
C ILE A 9 2.74 41.20 39.78
N VAL A 10 3.26 40.34 40.66
CA VAL A 10 3.15 38.88 40.52
C VAL A 10 1.69 38.43 40.54
N LEU A 11 0.88 38.93 41.48
CA LEU A 11 -0.54 38.59 41.57
C LEU A 11 -1.33 39.04 40.33
N ILE A 12 -1.04 40.21 39.78
CA ILE A 12 -1.68 40.72 38.56
C ILE A 12 -1.24 39.90 37.33
N SER A 13 0.04 39.53 37.23
CA SER A 13 0.53 38.67 36.15
C SER A 13 -0.08 37.27 36.19
N LEU A 14 -0.26 36.69 37.39
CA LEU A 14 -0.85 35.37 37.55
C LEU A 14 -2.36 35.39 37.25
N ALA A 15 -3.06 36.48 37.61
CA ALA A 15 -4.48 36.64 37.29
C ALA A 15 -4.75 36.82 35.79
N THR A 16 -3.84 37.47 35.06
CA THR A 16 -3.99 37.70 33.61
C THR A 16 -3.70 36.45 32.78
N THR A 17 -2.78 35.57 33.21
CA THR A 17 -2.52 34.29 32.54
C THR A 17 -3.69 33.31 32.59
N SER A 18 -4.56 33.42 33.61
CA SER A 18 -5.76 32.57 33.75
C SER A 18 -6.87 32.89 32.74
N LEU A 19 -6.80 34.05 32.09
CA LEU A 19 -7.81 34.54 31.15
C LEU A 19 -7.40 34.34 29.68
N ILE A 20 -6.18 33.86 29.41
CA ILE A 20 -5.66 33.56 28.06
C ILE A 20 -5.68 32.04 27.86
N GLY A 21 -6.83 31.41 28.11
CA GLY A 21 -7.08 30.04 27.70
C GLY A 21 -7.63 30.03 26.28
N CYS A 22 -6.94 29.38 25.33
CA CYS A 22 -7.54 29.06 24.04
C CYS A 22 -8.67 28.05 24.26
N SER A 23 -9.91 28.53 24.41
CA SER A 23 -11.12 27.68 24.48
C SER A 23 -11.45 26.99 23.15
N ASP A 24 -10.76 27.38 22.08
CA ASP A 24 -10.91 26.89 20.71
C ASP A 24 -10.84 25.35 20.61
N TRP A 25 -10.00 24.70 21.44
CA TRP A 25 -9.90 23.22 21.45
C TRP A 25 -10.95 22.53 22.34
N THR A 26 -11.65 23.28 23.20
CA THR A 26 -12.64 22.73 24.16
C THR A 26 -14.07 22.86 23.67
N GLU A 27 -14.30 23.65 22.62
CA GLU A 27 -15.62 23.81 22.02
C GLU A 27 -15.80 22.79 20.89
N SER A 28 -16.88 22.01 20.96
CA SER A 28 -17.25 21.09 19.89
C SER A 28 -17.82 21.88 18.72
N GLU A 29 -16.97 22.27 17.77
CA GLU A 29 -17.41 22.84 16.50
C GLU A 29 -17.79 21.71 15.52
N ALA A 30 -19.00 21.82 14.96
CA ALA A 30 -19.40 20.97 13.85
C ALA A 30 -18.57 21.35 12.62
N LYS A 31 -17.53 20.57 12.33
CA LYS A 31 -16.82 20.71 11.06
C LYS A 31 -17.75 20.27 9.93
N THR A 32 -18.26 21.24 9.19
CA THR A 32 -18.82 21.00 7.86
C THR A 32 -17.67 20.56 6.97
N PHE A 33 -17.52 19.26 6.82
CA PHE A 33 -16.75 18.72 5.72
C PHE A 33 -17.40 19.23 4.44
N PRO A 34 -16.62 19.68 3.45
CA PRO A 34 -17.20 20.07 2.17
C PRO A 34 -18.09 18.93 1.67
N GLU A 35 -19.27 19.29 1.16
CA GLU A 35 -20.06 18.39 0.29
C GLU A 35 -19.10 17.73 -0.69
N SER A 36 -19.28 16.42 -0.90
CA SER A 36 -18.31 15.57 -1.58
C SER A 36 -17.62 16.32 -2.71
N ILE A 37 -16.34 16.63 -2.54
CA ILE A 37 -15.51 17.37 -3.52
C ILE A 37 -15.23 16.47 -4.74
N VAL A 38 -16.09 15.51 -5.03
CA VAL A 38 -15.91 14.46 -6.04
C VAL A 38 -16.53 14.90 -7.35
N SER A 39 -16.12 16.07 -7.84
CA SER A 39 -16.41 16.48 -9.21
C SER A 39 -15.38 15.90 -10.18
N ASP A 40 -15.70 15.87 -11.46
CA ASP A 40 -14.75 15.44 -12.49
C ASP A 40 -13.52 16.36 -12.54
N GLU A 41 -13.70 17.65 -12.26
CA GLU A 41 -12.63 18.64 -12.16
C GLU A 41 -11.67 18.34 -11.01
N TYR A 42 -12.19 17.90 -9.86
CA TYR A 42 -11.36 17.49 -8.73
C TYR A 42 -10.46 16.32 -9.10
N TYR A 43 -11.01 15.25 -9.69
CA TYR A 43 -10.22 14.10 -10.08
C TYR A 43 -9.23 14.42 -11.21
N ALA A 44 -9.59 15.32 -12.12
CA ALA A 44 -8.66 15.84 -13.12
C ALA A 44 -7.47 16.59 -12.47
N ALA A 45 -7.76 17.45 -11.48
CA ALA A 45 -6.73 18.15 -10.72
C ALA A 45 -5.87 17.19 -9.89
N LEU A 46 -6.46 16.16 -9.30
CA LEU A 46 -5.75 15.13 -8.55
C LEU A 46 -4.78 14.35 -9.45
N ARG A 47 -5.24 13.91 -10.63
CA ARG A 47 -4.36 13.25 -11.61
C ARG A 47 -3.25 14.19 -12.08
N ALA A 48 -3.55 15.46 -12.30
CA ALA A 48 -2.54 16.46 -12.68
C ALA A 48 -1.50 16.67 -11.56
N TYR A 49 -1.93 16.77 -10.30
CA TYR A 49 -1.06 16.86 -9.13
C TYR A 49 -0.07 15.69 -9.09
N LYS A 50 -0.55 14.44 -9.28
CA LYS A 50 0.31 13.24 -9.28
C LYS A 50 1.33 13.18 -10.42
N GLN A 51 1.21 14.03 -11.44
CA GLN A 51 2.20 14.18 -12.51
C GLN A 51 3.21 15.31 -12.25
N THR A 52 3.00 16.15 -11.24
CA THR A 52 3.93 17.22 -10.88
C THR A 52 5.18 16.67 -10.19
N ASP A 53 6.24 17.47 -10.15
CA ASP A 53 7.38 17.17 -9.27
C ASP A 53 7.00 17.45 -7.81
N HIS A 54 6.78 16.39 -7.04
CA HIS A 54 6.36 16.44 -5.65
C HIS A 54 6.93 15.26 -4.85
N GLN A 55 6.81 15.30 -3.53
CA GLN A 55 7.20 14.16 -2.68
C GLN A 55 6.22 13.00 -2.84
N VAL A 56 6.71 11.90 -3.38
CA VAL A 56 5.92 10.68 -3.61
C VAL A 56 5.56 10.02 -2.28
N ALA A 57 4.28 9.74 -2.08
CA ALA A 57 3.77 8.94 -0.98
C ALA A 57 3.56 7.47 -1.42
N PHE A 58 4.14 6.56 -0.65
CA PHE A 58 4.08 5.12 -0.87
C PHE A 58 3.53 4.38 0.35
N GLY A 59 2.80 3.28 0.14
CA GLY A 59 2.36 2.40 1.22
C GLY A 59 2.12 0.95 0.80
N TRP A 60 2.19 0.05 1.79
CA TRP A 60 1.72 -1.33 1.65
C TRP A 60 0.27 -1.43 2.09
N PHE A 61 -0.61 -1.97 1.24
CA PHE A 61 -2.04 -2.14 1.54
C PHE A 61 -2.40 -3.62 1.60
N GLY A 62 -2.85 -4.08 2.76
CA GLY A 62 -3.26 -5.47 2.99
C GLY A 62 -4.73 -5.57 3.37
N GLY A 63 -5.30 -6.78 3.21
CA GLY A 63 -6.72 -7.04 3.51
C GLY A 63 -7.67 -6.45 2.47
N TRP A 64 -7.20 -6.30 1.23
CA TRP A 64 -8.02 -5.85 0.11
C TRP A 64 -9.08 -6.88 -0.26
N SER A 65 -10.34 -6.46 -0.25
CA SER A 65 -11.48 -7.25 -0.78
C SER A 65 -12.23 -6.52 -1.90
N GLY A 66 -12.18 -5.19 -1.94
CA GLY A 66 -12.96 -4.38 -2.88
C GLY A 66 -14.48 -4.46 -2.65
N GLU A 67 -14.92 -5.06 -1.53
CA GLU A 67 -16.32 -5.34 -1.23
C GLU A 67 -16.79 -4.68 0.08
N GLY A 68 -18.09 -4.37 0.13
CA GLY A 68 -18.77 -3.80 1.29
C GLY A 68 -18.75 -2.27 1.35
N ALA A 69 -19.57 -1.70 2.23
CA ALA A 69 -19.59 -0.26 2.50
C ALA A 69 -18.42 0.23 3.38
N TYR A 70 -17.41 -0.63 3.58
CA TYR A 70 -16.27 -0.37 4.46
C TYR A 70 -15.08 0.10 3.63
N MET A 71 -14.75 1.39 3.71
CA MET A 71 -13.59 1.97 3.03
C MET A 71 -12.25 1.32 3.46
N LYS A 72 -12.21 0.63 4.60
CA LYS A 72 -11.01 -0.04 5.12
C LYS A 72 -10.46 -1.12 4.18
N SER A 73 -11.32 -1.84 3.47
CA SER A 73 -10.93 -2.97 2.59
C SER A 73 -10.99 -2.63 1.10
N SER A 74 -11.20 -1.35 0.76
CA SER A 74 -11.24 -0.82 -0.61
C SER A 74 -10.05 0.11 -0.86
N LEU A 75 -9.45 -0.01 -2.05
CA LEU A 75 -8.39 0.88 -2.52
C LEU A 75 -8.88 2.32 -2.63
N ALA A 76 -10.17 2.52 -2.93
CA ALA A 76 -10.78 3.85 -2.96
C ALA A 76 -10.72 4.57 -1.61
N GLY A 77 -10.62 3.82 -0.50
CA GLY A 77 -10.43 4.34 0.85
C GLY A 77 -9.03 4.84 1.17
N ILE A 78 -8.05 4.62 0.28
CA ILE A 78 -6.68 5.13 0.45
C ILE A 78 -6.70 6.66 0.23
N PRO A 79 -5.99 7.46 1.06
CA PRO A 79 -5.92 8.91 0.89
C PRO A 79 -5.46 9.32 -0.51
N ASP A 80 -6.07 10.36 -1.06
CA ASP A 80 -5.86 10.78 -2.46
C ASP A 80 -4.43 11.24 -2.74
N SER A 81 -3.74 11.74 -1.71
CA SER A 81 -2.33 12.13 -1.74
C SER A 81 -1.36 10.95 -1.84
N VAL A 82 -1.83 9.69 -1.85
CA VAL A 82 -0.98 8.51 -2.05
C VAL A 82 -0.81 8.23 -3.55
N ASP A 83 0.45 8.06 -3.97
CA ASP A 83 0.82 7.90 -5.38
C ASP A 83 0.96 6.45 -5.79
N ILE A 84 1.60 5.65 -4.93
CA ILE A 84 1.96 4.26 -5.22
C ILE A 84 1.57 3.38 -4.04
N VAL A 85 0.87 2.29 -4.33
CA VAL A 85 0.45 1.31 -3.34
C VAL A 85 0.94 -0.06 -3.74
N SER A 86 1.61 -0.75 -2.83
CA SER A 86 2.02 -2.14 -3.01
C SER A 86 1.03 -3.07 -2.32
N ILE A 87 0.42 -3.98 -3.09
CA ILE A 87 -0.66 -4.85 -2.63
C ILE A 87 -0.10 -6.01 -1.82
N TRP A 88 -0.23 -5.92 -0.49
CA TRP A 88 0.28 -6.92 0.46
C TRP A 88 -0.69 -8.10 0.59
N GLY A 89 -0.41 -9.17 -0.15
CA GLY A 89 -1.28 -10.34 -0.23
C GLY A 89 -2.50 -10.12 -1.13
N ASN A 90 -3.19 -11.20 -1.50
CA ASN A 90 -4.36 -11.17 -2.39
C ASN A 90 -4.13 -10.41 -3.72
N TRP A 91 -2.89 -10.44 -4.25
CA TRP A 91 -2.52 -9.76 -5.50
C TRP A 91 -2.92 -10.59 -6.74
N SER A 92 -3.05 -11.92 -6.60
CA SER A 92 -3.40 -12.86 -7.67
C SER A 92 -4.86 -13.28 -7.63
N ASN A 93 -5.42 -13.72 -8.77
CA ASN A 93 -6.79 -14.25 -8.88
C ASN A 93 -7.86 -13.29 -8.34
N ILE A 94 -7.71 -11.99 -8.64
CA ILE A 94 -8.58 -10.94 -8.11
C ILE A 94 -10.04 -11.06 -8.61
N THR A 95 -10.98 -10.77 -7.72
CA THR A 95 -12.42 -10.80 -8.01
C THR A 95 -12.85 -9.64 -8.91
N GLU A 96 -14.05 -9.70 -9.49
CA GLU A 96 -14.61 -8.59 -10.27
C GLU A 96 -14.80 -7.31 -9.43
N ALA A 97 -15.07 -7.44 -8.13
CA ALA A 97 -15.16 -6.31 -7.22
C ALA A 97 -13.79 -5.64 -7.04
N GLN A 98 -12.75 -6.44 -6.82
CA GLN A 98 -11.36 -5.96 -6.77
C GLN A 98 -10.95 -5.28 -8.09
N LYS A 99 -11.26 -5.88 -9.25
CA LYS A 99 -10.95 -5.27 -10.55
C LYS A 99 -11.56 -3.87 -10.70
N LYS A 100 -12.84 -3.70 -10.33
CA LYS A 100 -13.52 -2.39 -10.39
C LYS A 100 -12.93 -1.37 -9.43
N ASP A 101 -12.61 -1.78 -8.21
CA ASP A 101 -11.98 -0.93 -7.20
C ASP A 101 -10.58 -0.46 -7.65
N LEU A 102 -9.80 -1.38 -8.23
CA LEU A 102 -8.50 -1.09 -8.84
C LEU A 102 -8.62 -0.13 -10.03
N GLU A 103 -9.52 -0.43 -10.98
CA GLU A 103 -9.75 0.38 -12.18
C GLU A 103 -10.18 1.80 -11.81
N PHE A 104 -11.08 1.96 -10.85
CA PHE A 104 -11.48 3.27 -10.33
C PHE A 104 -10.27 4.04 -9.77
N CYS A 105 -9.45 3.41 -8.94
CA CYS A 105 -8.30 4.09 -8.36
C CYS A 105 -7.23 4.46 -9.40
N GLN A 106 -7.03 3.63 -10.41
CA GLN A 106 -6.09 3.90 -11.49
C GLN A 106 -6.59 5.01 -12.43
N GLN A 107 -7.83 4.88 -12.92
CA GLN A 107 -8.36 5.76 -13.97
C GLN A 107 -8.92 7.07 -13.40
N VAL A 108 -9.58 7.02 -12.25
CA VAL A 108 -10.21 8.20 -11.64
C VAL A 108 -9.23 8.91 -10.70
N LYS A 109 -8.67 8.19 -9.72
CA LYS A 109 -7.79 8.80 -8.69
C LYS A 109 -6.33 8.97 -9.14
N GLY A 110 -5.90 8.31 -10.22
CA GLY A 110 -4.51 8.33 -10.69
C GLY A 110 -3.51 7.61 -9.79
N THR A 111 -3.95 6.77 -8.86
CA THR A 111 -3.06 6.00 -7.98
C THR A 111 -2.48 4.81 -8.75
N ARG A 112 -1.18 4.57 -8.60
CA ARG A 112 -0.48 3.44 -9.20
C ARG A 112 -0.37 2.29 -8.21
N PHE A 113 -0.42 1.07 -8.72
CA PHE A 113 -0.39 -0.13 -7.89
C PHE A 113 0.71 -1.07 -8.34
N THR A 114 1.34 -1.76 -7.39
CA THR A 114 2.31 -2.81 -7.64
C THR A 114 1.90 -4.09 -6.91
N MET A 115 2.15 -5.24 -7.54
CA MET A 115 2.10 -6.53 -6.85
C MET A 115 3.21 -6.59 -5.78
N CYS A 116 2.95 -7.30 -4.67
CA CYS A 116 3.92 -7.47 -3.59
C CYS A 116 4.02 -8.94 -3.16
N PHE A 117 5.24 -9.47 -3.19
CA PHE A 117 5.60 -10.66 -2.44
C PHE A 117 7.11 -10.72 -2.20
N ILE A 118 7.52 -11.60 -1.28
CA ILE A 118 8.92 -11.85 -0.95
C ILE A 118 9.43 -12.98 -1.86
N ILE A 119 10.58 -12.75 -2.50
CA ILE A 119 11.31 -13.78 -3.25
C ILE A 119 12.45 -14.29 -2.36
N ARG A 120 12.37 -15.55 -1.96
CA ARG A 120 13.45 -16.27 -1.28
C ARG A 120 14.14 -17.24 -2.23
N SER A 121 13.37 -17.79 -3.16
CA SER A 121 13.83 -18.74 -4.17
C SER A 121 13.11 -18.53 -5.50
N VAL A 122 13.73 -19.01 -6.58
CA VAL A 122 13.06 -19.13 -7.88
C VAL A 122 11.78 -19.96 -7.72
N GLY A 123 10.68 -19.47 -8.28
CA GLY A 123 9.38 -20.11 -8.21
C GLY A 123 8.50 -19.74 -7.01
N ASP A 124 8.95 -18.86 -6.12
CA ASP A 124 8.08 -18.33 -5.07
C ASP A 124 6.85 -17.63 -5.68
N GLN A 125 5.66 -17.94 -5.14
CA GLN A 125 4.34 -17.41 -5.52
C GLN A 125 3.82 -17.69 -6.95
N ILE A 126 4.70 -17.83 -7.94
CA ILE A 126 4.33 -18.01 -9.36
C ILE A 126 4.33 -19.47 -9.80
N THR A 127 4.99 -20.37 -9.07
CA THR A 127 4.96 -21.80 -9.44
C THR A 127 3.51 -22.29 -9.48
N PRO A 128 3.07 -22.89 -10.60
CA PRO A 128 1.73 -23.44 -10.69
C PRO A 128 1.44 -24.43 -9.58
N GLN A 129 0.25 -24.32 -8.99
CA GLN A 129 -0.12 -25.10 -7.80
C GLN A 129 -0.05 -26.61 -8.03
N ASN A 130 -0.33 -27.07 -9.26
CA ASN A 130 -0.23 -28.49 -9.62
C ASN A 130 1.19 -29.06 -9.48
N ILE A 131 2.23 -28.24 -9.69
CA ILE A 131 3.64 -28.66 -9.50
C ILE A 131 3.92 -28.87 -8.02
N ARG A 132 3.38 -28.00 -7.15
CA ARG A 132 3.57 -28.08 -5.70
C ARG A 132 2.74 -29.19 -5.04
N GLU A 133 1.58 -29.52 -5.60
CA GLU A 133 0.66 -30.49 -5.00
C GLU A 133 0.83 -31.92 -5.56
N ASN A 134 1.24 -32.08 -6.82
CA ASN A 134 1.29 -33.38 -7.50
C ASN A 134 2.71 -33.92 -7.74
N TRP A 135 3.74 -33.37 -7.10
CA TRP A 135 5.14 -33.75 -7.33
C TRP A 135 5.41 -35.26 -7.14
N GLU A 136 4.76 -35.91 -6.17
CA GLU A 136 4.87 -37.36 -5.95
C GLU A 136 4.39 -38.15 -7.17
N ASN A 137 3.22 -37.79 -7.71
CA ASN A 137 2.63 -38.44 -8.88
C ASN A 137 3.43 -38.16 -10.16
N MET A 138 4.20 -37.07 -10.19
CA MET A 138 5.12 -36.74 -11.28
C MET A 138 6.47 -37.48 -11.15
N GLY A 139 6.69 -38.23 -10.07
CA GLY A 139 7.89 -39.04 -9.86
C GLY A 139 9.07 -38.29 -9.23
N PHE A 140 8.85 -37.11 -8.67
CA PHE A 140 9.89 -36.37 -7.94
C PHE A 140 10.05 -36.87 -6.50
N SER A 141 11.24 -36.70 -5.93
CA SER A 141 11.53 -37.07 -4.54
C SER A 141 11.13 -35.98 -3.53
N SER A 142 10.90 -34.75 -3.99
CA SER A 142 10.43 -33.64 -3.16
C SER A 142 9.76 -32.54 -3.98
N GLU A 143 8.95 -31.72 -3.33
CA GLU A 143 8.39 -30.49 -3.93
C GLU A 143 9.48 -29.58 -4.51
N LYS A 144 10.61 -29.42 -3.80
CA LYS A 144 11.72 -28.57 -4.25
C LYS A 144 12.33 -29.08 -5.56
N GLU A 145 12.44 -30.40 -5.72
CA GLU A 145 12.93 -30.99 -6.96
C GLU A 145 11.99 -30.70 -8.13
N ALA A 146 10.68 -30.85 -7.94
CA ALA A 146 9.67 -30.53 -8.95
C ALA A 146 9.67 -29.04 -9.34
N VAL A 147 9.82 -28.14 -8.35
CA VAL A 147 9.95 -26.70 -8.57
C VAL A 147 11.22 -26.39 -9.35
N ASN A 148 12.36 -26.97 -8.96
CA ASN A 148 13.63 -26.78 -9.63
C ASN A 148 13.57 -27.28 -11.08
N ASP A 149 13.01 -28.47 -11.32
CA ASP A 149 12.82 -29.02 -12.66
C ASP A 149 11.94 -28.10 -13.51
N PHE A 150 10.79 -27.68 -12.98
CA PHE A 150 9.87 -26.78 -13.68
C PHE A 150 10.55 -25.46 -14.09
N TRP A 151 11.35 -24.86 -13.21
CA TRP A 151 12.04 -23.61 -13.50
C TRP A 151 13.42 -23.79 -14.15
N GLY A 152 13.87 -25.03 -14.37
CA GLY A 152 15.21 -25.33 -14.90
C GLY A 152 16.35 -24.92 -13.98
N TRP A 153 16.14 -24.89 -12.66
CA TRP A 153 17.19 -24.61 -11.69
C TRP A 153 18.17 -25.80 -11.64
N PRO A 154 19.47 -25.57 -11.89
CA PRO A 154 20.44 -26.67 -12.00
C PRO A 154 20.74 -27.30 -10.64
N SER A 155 21.06 -28.59 -10.64
CA SER A 155 21.60 -29.29 -9.47
C SER A 155 23.06 -28.89 -9.17
N ASP A 156 23.83 -28.61 -10.22
CA ASP A 156 25.17 -28.03 -10.13
C ASP A 156 25.08 -26.50 -10.16
N GLU A 157 25.11 -25.88 -8.98
CA GLU A 157 25.05 -24.41 -8.84
C GLU A 157 26.34 -23.69 -9.27
N SER A 158 27.37 -24.41 -9.73
CA SER A 158 28.52 -23.78 -10.40
C SER A 158 28.21 -23.39 -11.86
N ASN A 159 27.17 -23.97 -12.46
CA ASN A 159 26.70 -23.64 -13.80
C ASN A 159 25.89 -22.33 -13.80
N LYS A 160 26.61 -21.22 -13.96
CA LYS A 160 26.04 -19.87 -13.91
C LYS A 160 25.06 -19.60 -15.04
N GLU A 161 25.32 -20.14 -16.22
CA GLU A 161 24.48 -19.97 -17.40
C GLU A 161 23.10 -20.60 -17.18
N ALA A 162 23.05 -21.81 -16.59
CA ALA A 162 21.78 -22.47 -16.25
C ALA A 162 21.02 -21.74 -15.14
N ILE A 163 21.72 -21.24 -14.10
CA ILE A 163 21.11 -20.40 -13.06
C ILE A 163 20.50 -19.15 -13.69
N GLU A 164 21.24 -18.44 -14.53
CA GLU A 164 20.76 -17.23 -15.18
C GLU A 164 19.53 -17.50 -16.05
N ALA A 165 19.53 -18.59 -16.82
CA ALA A 165 18.38 -19.00 -17.63
C ALA A 165 17.14 -19.26 -16.76
N SER A 166 17.30 -19.94 -15.62
CA SER A 166 16.23 -20.21 -14.67
C SER A 166 15.66 -18.91 -14.07
N ILE A 167 16.54 -17.99 -13.63
CA ILE A 167 16.14 -16.68 -13.11
C ILE A 167 15.39 -15.87 -14.16
N ARG A 168 15.86 -15.86 -15.41
CA ARG A 168 15.19 -15.15 -16.51
C ARG A 168 13.81 -15.70 -16.79
N LYS A 169 13.67 -17.03 -16.83
CA LYS A 169 12.37 -17.70 -16.99
C LYS A 169 11.39 -17.29 -15.89
N TYR A 170 11.84 -17.27 -14.64
CA TYR A 170 11.02 -16.85 -13.50
C TYR A 170 10.67 -15.37 -13.54
N ALA A 171 11.63 -14.49 -13.86
CA ALA A 171 11.39 -13.05 -13.99
C ALA A 171 10.39 -12.73 -15.12
N SER A 172 10.48 -13.42 -16.25
CA SER A 172 9.49 -13.30 -17.33
C SER A 172 8.08 -13.70 -16.87
N ALA A 173 7.96 -14.81 -16.13
CA ALA A 173 6.67 -15.25 -15.62
C ALA A 173 6.03 -14.26 -14.63
N ILE A 174 6.84 -13.51 -13.86
CA ILE A 174 6.35 -12.42 -13.01
C ILE A 174 5.82 -11.24 -13.84
N ALA A 175 6.47 -10.94 -14.96
CA ALA A 175 6.05 -9.83 -15.83
C ALA A 175 4.75 -10.14 -16.60
N ASP A 176 4.46 -11.43 -16.83
CA ASP A 176 3.29 -11.92 -17.57
C ASP A 176 2.05 -12.15 -16.68
N THR A 177 2.17 -12.04 -15.35
CA THR A 177 1.04 -12.09 -14.39
C THR A 177 0.35 -10.75 -14.23
#